data_AF-A0AAF0B7S2-F1
#
_entry.id   AF-A0AAF0B7S2-F1
#
_cell.length_a   1.000
_cell.length_b   1.000
_cell.length_c   1.000
_cell.angle_alpha   90.00
_cell.angle_beta   90.00
_cell.angle_gamma   90.00
#
_symmetry.space_group_name_H-M   'P 1'
#
loop_
_entity.id
_entity.type
_entity.pdbx_description
1 polymer ?
#
loop_
_entity_poly.entity_id
_entity_poly.type
_entity_poly.pdbx_seq_one_letter_code
_entity_poly.pdbx_strand_id
1 'polypeptide(L)' 'MNKQDSNGCIKPEEIINYFALPNELQYRCKFISSSTLSGQGLNEGLEWLLNYNVFSEKEEIIERRKRLYDY' A
#
# COMPACT_ATOMS: atom_id res chain seq x y z
N MET A 1 -0.43 -4.95 7.70
CA MET A 1 -1.07 -5.93 8.60
C MET A 1 -0.49 -5.73 9.98
N ASN A 2 -1.15 -4.92 10.81
CA ASN A 2 -0.61 -4.50 12.10
C ASN A 2 -0.76 -5.58 13.19
N LYS A 3 -0.04 -5.42 14.30
CA LYS A 3 -0.05 -6.28 15.49
C LYS A 3 0.49 -7.70 15.25
N GLN A 4 1.42 -7.86 14.31
CA GLN A 4 2.03 -9.16 13.99
C GLN A 4 3.06 -9.63 15.05
N ASP A 5 3.30 -8.82 16.07
CA ASP A 5 4.03 -9.12 17.29
C ASP A 5 3.15 -9.72 18.40
N SER A 6 1.83 -9.71 18.22
CA SER A 6 0.89 -10.21 19.23
C SER A 6 0.75 -11.73 19.17
N ASN A 7 0.70 -12.38 20.33
CA ASN A 7 0.35 -13.79 20.43
C ASN A 7 -1.07 -14.04 19.90
N GLY A 8 -1.20 -15.02 19.01
CA GLY A 8 -2.49 -15.34 18.37
C GLY A 8 -2.91 -14.37 17.28
N CYS A 9 -2.00 -13.54 16.74
CA CYS A 9 -2.29 -12.78 15.54
C CYS A 9 -2.64 -13.70 14.36
N ILE A 10 -3.53 -13.23 13.48
CA ILE A 10 -3.85 -13.93 12.23
C ILE A 10 -2.61 -13.92 11.35
N LYS A 11 -2.28 -15.08 10.78
CA LYS A 11 -1.09 -15.19 9.94
C LYS A 11 -1.25 -14.37 8.65
N PRO A 12 -0.16 -13.84 8.09
CA PRO A 12 -0.21 -13.06 6.85
C PRO A 12 -0.93 -13.77 5.71
N GLU A 13 -0.71 -15.07 5.54
CA GLU A 13 -1.31 -15.86 4.46
C GLU A 13 -2.83 -15.96 4.60
N GLU A 14 -3.32 -16.09 5.83
CA GLU A 14 -4.75 -16.12 6.13
C GLU A 14 -5.41 -14.78 5.81
N ILE A 15 -4.74 -13.67 6.13
CA ILE A 15 -5.23 -12.33 5.81
C ILE A 15 -5.26 -12.14 4.28
N ILE A 16 -4.19 -12.50 3.58
CA ILE A 16 -4.09 -12.38 2.12
C ILE A 16 -5.21 -13.19 1.45
N ASN A 17 -5.41 -14.44 1.88
CA ASN A 17 -6.44 -15.32 1.36
C ASN A 17 -7.86 -14.80 1.66
N TYR A 18 -8.08 -14.22 2.84
CA TYR A 18 -9.37 -13.63 3.20
C TYR A 18 -9.76 -12.46 2.30
N PHE A 19 -8.81 -11.58 1.98
CA PHE A 19 -9.07 -10.46 1.07
C PHE A 19 -9.23 -10.88 -0.39
N ALA A 20 -8.64 -12.02 -0.79
CA ALA A 20 -8.79 -12.63 -2.11
C ALA A 20 -8.75 -11.60 -3.26
N LEU A 21 -7.73 -10.71 -3.23
CA LEU A 21 -7.69 -9.58 -4.14
C LEU A 21 -7.75 -10.05 -5.60
N PRO A 22 -8.61 -9.43 -6.44
CA PRO A 22 -8.60 -9.65 -7.88
C PRO A 22 -7.20 -9.47 -8.46
N ASN A 23 -6.88 -10.21 -9.51
CA ASN A 23 -5.55 -10.17 -10.15
C ASN A 23 -5.13 -8.74 -10.52
N GLU A 24 -6.09 -7.90 -10.88
CA GLU A 24 -5.90 -6.49 -11.25
C GLU A 24 -5.43 -5.61 -10.08
N LEU A 25 -5.70 -6.03 -8.84
CA LEU A 25 -5.28 -5.30 -7.64
C LEU A 25 -4.00 -5.88 -7.03
N GLN A 26 -3.62 -7.12 -7.37
CA GLN A 26 -2.43 -7.78 -6.81
C GLN A 26 -1.13 -7.04 -7.13
N TYR A 27 -1.04 -6.37 -8.27
CA TYR A 27 0.14 -5.55 -8.59
C TYR A 27 0.06 -4.16 -7.92
N ARG A 28 -1.12 -3.62 -7.65
CA ARG A 28 -1.30 -2.29 -7.03
C ARG A 28 -1.38 -2.32 -5.51
N CYS A 29 -1.24 -3.47 -4.89
CA CYS A 29 -1.40 -3.65 -3.46
C CYS A 29 -0.25 -4.47 -2.89
N LYS A 30 0.17 -4.14 -1.68
CA LYS A 30 1.17 -4.91 -0.96
C LYS A 30 0.70 -5.16 0.46
N PHE A 31 0.66 -6.43 0.84
CA PHE A 31 0.47 -6.83 2.22
C PHE A 31 1.85 -6.87 2.90
N ILE A 32 1.99 -6.10 3.98
CA ILE A 32 3.21 -6.01 4.78
C ILE A 32 2.86 -6.31 6.22
N SER A 33 3.54 -7.29 6.81
CA SER A 33 3.43 -7.58 8.24
C SER A 33 4.11 -6.48 9.03
N SER A 34 3.42 -5.93 10.03
CA SER A 34 3.93 -4.78 10.79
C SER A 34 3.57 -4.85 12.26
N SER A 35 4.36 -4.16 13.08
CA SER A 35 4.00 -3.80 14.45
C SER A 35 4.18 -2.30 14.65
N THR A 36 3.10 -1.62 15.03
CA THR A 36 3.16 -0.22 15.44
C THR A 36 3.92 0.00 16.75
N LEU A 37 4.07 -1.05 17.58
CA LEU A 37 4.78 -0.95 18.85
C LEU A 37 6.30 -0.91 18.62
N SER A 38 6.82 -1.78 17.74
CA SER A 38 8.25 -1.85 17.43
C SER A 38 8.66 -1.01 16.22
N GLY A 39 7.71 -0.59 15.40
CA GLY A 39 7.96 0.08 14.11
C GLY A 39 8.32 -0.86 12.97
N GLN A 40 8.41 -2.17 13.22
CA GLN A 40 8.71 -3.17 12.19
C GLN A 40 7.65 -3.12 11.08
N GLY A 41 8.10 -3.21 9.82
CA GLY A 41 7.23 -3.20 8.65
C GLY A 41 6.69 -1.83 8.22
N LEU A 42 6.87 -0.78 9.03
CA LEU A 42 6.35 0.54 8.70
C LEU A 42 7.18 1.24 7.61
N ASN A 43 8.50 1.24 7.76
CA ASN A 43 9.40 1.82 6.74
C ASN A 43 9.29 1.09 5.40
N GLU A 44 9.22 -0.24 5.43
CA GLU A 44 9.03 -1.08 4.24
C GLU A 44 7.73 -0.72 3.50
N GLY A 45 6.66 -0.43 4.24
CA GLY A 45 5.40 0.05 3.66
C GLY A 45 5.50 1.44 3.05
N LEU A 46 6.23 2.35 3.68
CA LEU A 46 6.48 3.68 3.14
C LEU A 46 7.34 3.63 1.89
N GLU A 47 8.44 2.87 1.90
CA GLU A 47 9.30 2.66 0.74
C GLU A 47 8.54 2.05 -0.43
N TRP A 48 7.68 1.06 -0.18
CA TRP A 48 6.85 0.48 -1.22
C TRP A 48 5.92 1.54 -1.85
N LEU A 49 5.25 2.37 -1.03
CA LEU A 49 4.38 3.43 -1.55
C LEU A 49 5.13 4.47 -2.39
N LEU A 50 6.34 4.84 -1.97
CA LEU A 50 7.19 5.80 -2.67
C LEU A 50 7.70 5.25 -4.00
N ASN A 51 8.12 3.98 -4.02
CA ASN A 51 8.70 3.33 -5.21
C ASN A 51 7.65 2.87 -6.22
N TYR A 52 6.44 2.51 -5.76
CA TYR A 52 5.39 1.99 -6.65
C TYR A 52 4.61 3.08 -7.39
N ASN A 53 5.10 4.32 -7.37
CA ASN A 53 4.55 5.44 -8.14
C ASN A 53 3.04 5.64 -7.93
N VAL A 54 2.50 5.27 -6.76
CA VAL A 54 1.10 5.53 -6.36
C VAL A 54 0.76 7.03 -6.48
N PHE A 55 1.78 7.89 -6.42
CA PHE A 55 1.68 9.33 -6.54
C PHE A 55 1.97 9.88 -7.95
N SER A 56 2.47 9.10 -8.90
CA SER A 56 2.79 9.57 -10.27
C SER A 56 1.55 9.91 -11.09
N GLU A 57 0.47 9.15 -10.95
CA GLU A 57 -0.82 9.50 -11.56
C GLU A 57 -1.33 10.86 -11.04
N LYS A 58 -0.95 11.26 -9.82
CA LYS A 58 -1.37 12.54 -9.24
C LYS A 58 -0.71 13.72 -9.94
N GLU A 59 0.58 13.62 -10.30
CA GLU A 59 1.28 14.66 -11.05
C GLU A 59 0.74 14.77 -12.48
N GLU A 60 0.53 13.64 -13.17
CA GLU A 60 -0.08 13.64 -14.52
C GLU A 60 -1.51 14.22 -14.52
N ILE A 61 -2.32 13.90 -13.52
CA ILE A 61 -3.69 14.43 -13.39
C ILE A 61 -3.68 15.93 -13.07
N ILE A 62 -2.79 16.40 -12.19
CA ILE A 62 -2.62 17.82 -11.88
C ILE A 62 -2.18 18.58 -13.13
N GLU A 63 -1.25 18.04 -13.90
CA GLU A 63 -0.71 18.66 -15.11
C GLU A 63 -1.70 18.62 -16.29
N ARG A 64 -2.52 17.56 -16.40
CA ARG A 64 -3.68 17.55 -17.31
C ARG A 64 -4.72 18.60 -16.92
N ARG A 65 -5.02 18.78 -15.64
CA ARG A 65 -5.96 19.81 -15.18
C ARG A 65 -5.47 21.22 -15.44
N LYS A 66 -4.18 21.52 -15.18
CA LYS A 66 -3.60 22.84 -15.51
C LYS A 66 -3.79 23.18 -17.01
N ARG A 67 -3.43 22.25 -17.90
CA ARG A 67 -3.61 22.41 -19.35
C ARG A 67 -5.07 22.60 -19.81
N LEU A 68 -6.05 22.11 -19.05
CA LEU A 68 -7.47 22.22 -19.39
C LEU A 68 -8.12 23.51 -18.88
N TYR A 69 -7.54 24.17 -17.88
CA TYR A 69 -8.10 25.34 -17.22
C TYR A 69 -7.24 26.61 -17.38
N ASP A 70 -6.10 26.53 -18.05
CA ASP A 70 -5.38 27.71 -18.54
C ASP A 70 -6.08 28.22 -19.83
N TYR A 71 -7.03 29.14 -19.65
CA TYR A 71 -7.66 29.97 -20.69
C TYR A 71 -7.39 31.45 -20.39
#